data_AF-A0A8J3QY19-F1
#
_entry.id   AF-A0A8J3QY19-F1
#
_cell.length_a   1.000
_cell.length_b   1.000
_cell.length_c   1.000
_cell.angle_alpha   90.00
_cell.angle_beta   90.00
_cell.angle_gamma   90.00
#
_symmetry.space_group_name_H-M   'P 1'
#
loop_
_entity.id
_entity.type
_entity.pdbx_description
1 polymer ?
#
loop_
_entity_poly.entity_id
_entity_poly.type
_entity_poly.pdbx_seq_one_letter_code
_entity_poly.pdbx_strand_id
1 'polypeptide(L)'
;MIIVPRLLTEVLESADTASAKMWSLDFADHISAACRDALAAPDVHDAYLATARACLHGGPTTHLGAAHRRMYEYWPSRGLPLELAVLAAVAVKAACQRQLEAHGYLVKVRYQPTVIDVAEKAQKIAGQHAGQRQTSGAENATDTGRYARWEEARWQLLHVISTTPNPQGAPDNR
;
A
#
# COMPACT_ATOMS: atom_id res chain seq x y z
N MET A 1 4.21 -14.50 10.69
CA MET A 1 2.75 -14.52 10.94
C MET A 1 2.23 -13.11 10.75
N ILE A 2 1.44 -12.92 9.68
CA ILE A 2 0.65 -11.72 9.44
C ILE A 2 -0.52 -11.77 10.42
N ILE A 3 -0.87 -10.64 11.02
CA ILE A 3 -1.98 -10.55 11.96
C ILE A 3 -3.03 -9.76 11.24
N VAL A 4 -3.78 -10.39 10.33
CA VAL A 4 -5.01 -9.76 9.83
C VAL A 4 -6.09 -10.15 10.83
N PRO A 5 -6.61 -9.22 11.66
CA PRO A 5 -7.81 -9.51 12.41
C PRO A 5 -8.86 -9.99 11.41
N ARG A 6 -9.54 -11.10 11.71
CA ARG A 6 -10.60 -11.63 10.83
C ARG A 6 -11.58 -10.55 10.36
N LEU A 7 -11.89 -9.61 11.25
CA LEU A 7 -12.70 -8.43 10.96
C LEU A 7 -12.12 -7.54 9.85
N LEU A 8 -10.80 -7.28 9.84
CA LEU A 8 -10.16 -6.50 8.78
C LEU A 8 -10.31 -7.21 7.43
N THR A 9 -10.11 -8.53 7.36
CA THR A 9 -10.35 -9.30 6.13
C THR A 9 -11.79 -9.17 5.66
N GLU A 10 -12.76 -9.43 6.54
CA GLU A 10 -14.19 -9.35 6.21
C GLU A 10 -14.59 -7.96 5.68
N VAL A 11 -14.05 -6.89 6.28
CA VAL A 11 -14.31 -5.52 5.81
C VAL A 11 -13.65 -5.24 4.46
N LEU A 12 -12.40 -5.68 4.25
CA LEU A 12 -11.71 -5.50 2.98
C LEU A 12 -12.34 -6.33 1.83
N GLU A 13 -12.90 -7.51 2.12
CA GLU A 13 -13.62 -8.34 1.14
C GLU A 13 -14.97 -7.74 0.74
N SER A 14 -15.62 -7.01 1.64
CA SER A 14 -16.92 -6.37 1.40
C SER A 14 -16.81 -4.95 0.83
N ALA A 15 -15.60 -4.43 0.69
CA ALA A 15 -15.32 -3.10 0.17
C ALA A 15 -15.81 -2.93 -1.28
N ASP A 16 -16.40 -1.78 -1.59
CA ASP A 16 -16.61 -1.42 -2.98
C ASP A 16 -15.27 -1.18 -3.70
N THR A 17 -15.29 -1.29 -5.03
CA THR A 17 -14.07 -1.20 -5.84
C THR A 17 -13.35 0.14 -5.68
N ALA A 18 -14.05 1.25 -5.49
CA ALA A 18 -13.40 2.55 -5.35
C ALA A 18 -12.68 2.65 -4.00
N SER A 19 -13.34 2.27 -2.92
CA SER A 19 -12.75 2.25 -1.57
C SER A 19 -11.54 1.31 -1.50
N ALA A 20 -11.64 0.09 -2.03
CA ALA A 20 -10.53 -0.86 -2.03
C ALA A 20 -9.28 -0.34 -2.76
N LYS A 21 -9.46 0.38 -3.88
CA LYS A 21 -8.35 0.99 -4.62
C LYS A 21 -7.70 2.13 -3.84
N MET A 22 -8.50 2.97 -3.18
CA MET A 22 -8.00 4.06 -2.35
C MET A 22 -7.24 3.53 -1.13
N TRP A 23 -7.81 2.58 -0.40
CA TRP A 23 -7.14 1.96 0.75
C TRP A 23 -5.84 1.25 0.38
N SER A 24 -5.77 0.63 -0.79
CA SER A 24 -4.51 0.06 -1.31
C SER A 24 -3.40 1.11 -1.36
N LEU A 25 -3.71 2.32 -1.83
CA LEU A 25 -2.74 3.41 -1.87
C LEU A 25 -2.45 3.98 -0.47
N ASP A 26 -3.47 4.14 0.37
CA ASP A 26 -3.30 4.66 1.74
C ASP A 26 -2.42 3.73 2.61
N PHE A 27 -2.61 2.41 2.51
CA PHE A 27 -1.81 1.44 3.26
C PHE A 27 -0.34 1.46 2.83
N ALA A 28 -0.09 1.57 1.52
CA ALA A 28 1.26 1.70 1.00
C ALA A 28 1.92 3.03 1.43
N ASP A 29 1.16 4.13 1.40
CA ASP A 29 1.63 5.46 1.81
C ASP A 29 2.01 5.49 3.30
N HIS A 30 1.13 4.97 4.16
CA HIS A 30 1.37 4.88 5.61
C HIS A 30 2.67 4.12 5.95
N ILE A 31 2.85 2.93 5.38
CA ILE A 31 4.07 2.14 5.62
C ILE A 31 5.31 2.82 5.06
N SER A 32 5.20 3.50 3.93
CA SER A 32 6.33 4.20 3.32
C SER A 32 6.73 5.43 4.13
N ALA A 33 5.77 6.11 4.75
CA ALA A 33 6.03 7.15 5.74
C ALA A 33 6.69 6.58 7.01
N ALA A 34 6.17 5.47 7.54
CA ALA A 34 6.71 4.83 8.74
C ALA A 34 8.14 4.27 8.55
N CYS A 35 8.47 3.84 7.33
CA CYS A 35 9.78 3.28 6.98
C CYS A 35 10.61 4.25 6.11
N ARG A 36 10.36 5.57 6.22
CA ARG A 36 10.93 6.58 5.32
C ARG A 36 12.45 6.61 5.33
N ASP A 37 13.07 6.35 6.47
CA ASP A 37 14.53 6.29 6.61
C ASP A 37 15.17 5.10 5.88
N ALA A 38 14.38 4.07 5.56
CA ALA A 38 14.83 2.95 4.75
C ALA A 38 14.67 3.21 3.22
N LEU A 39 13.95 4.26 2.80
CA LEU A 39 13.76 4.57 1.38
C LEU A 39 14.98 5.30 0.81
N ALA A 40 15.64 4.71 -0.19
CA ALA A 40 16.77 5.37 -0.87
C ALA A 40 16.34 6.49 -1.83
N ALA A 41 15.07 6.52 -2.25
CA ALA A 41 14.50 7.53 -3.14
C ALA A 41 13.02 7.82 -2.78
N PRO A 42 12.77 8.42 -1.59
CA PRO A 42 11.40 8.63 -1.10
C PRO A 42 10.56 9.46 -2.07
N ASP A 43 11.12 10.48 -2.72
CA ASP A 43 10.40 11.33 -3.67
C ASP A 43 9.86 10.56 -4.89
N VAL A 44 10.57 9.53 -5.36
CA VAL A 44 10.13 8.70 -6.49
C VAL A 44 8.95 7.82 -6.07
N HIS A 45 9.02 7.31 -4.84
CA HIS A 45 7.97 6.48 -4.25
C HIS A 45 6.70 7.30 -4.00
N ASP A 46 6.84 8.44 -3.31
CA ASP A 46 5.76 9.38 -3.01
C ASP A 46 5.08 9.86 -4.31
N ALA A 47 5.88 10.25 -5.33
CA ALA A 47 5.34 10.66 -6.63
C ALA A 47 4.57 9.53 -7.33
N TYR A 48 5.00 8.28 -7.19
CA TYR A 48 4.35 7.14 -7.82
C TYR A 48 2.97 6.86 -7.20
N LEU A 49 2.88 6.85 -5.86
CA LEU A 49 1.60 6.71 -5.15
C LEU A 49 0.67 7.90 -5.41
N ALA A 50 1.20 9.13 -5.34
CA ALA A 50 0.42 10.35 -5.58
C ALA A 50 -0.17 10.39 -7.00
N THR A 51 0.60 9.97 -8.00
CA THR A 51 0.12 9.95 -9.39
C THR A 51 -0.94 8.86 -9.61
N ALA A 52 -0.83 7.72 -8.93
CA ALA A 52 -1.88 6.70 -8.95
C ALA A 52 -3.18 7.24 -8.33
N ARG A 53 -3.09 7.94 -7.19
CA ARG A 53 -4.25 8.61 -6.57
C ARG A 53 -4.88 9.64 -7.51
N ALA A 54 -4.07 10.49 -8.13
CA ALA A 54 -4.55 11.46 -9.12
C ALA A 54 -5.26 10.77 -10.30
N CYS A 55 -4.74 9.63 -10.78
CA CYS A 55 -5.38 8.85 -11.84
C CYS A 55 -6.76 8.29 -11.44
N LEU A 56 -6.93 7.85 -10.18
CA LEU A 56 -8.25 7.43 -9.67
C LEU A 56 -9.27 8.58 -9.63
N HIS A 57 -8.81 9.82 -9.47
CA HIS A 57 -9.64 11.03 -9.49
C HIS A 57 -9.75 11.68 -10.88
N GLY A 58 -9.48 10.95 -11.96
CA GLY A 58 -9.64 11.43 -13.34
C GLY A 58 -8.40 12.13 -13.92
N GLY A 59 -7.26 12.08 -13.23
CA GLY A 59 -5.99 12.57 -13.75
C GLY A 59 -5.44 11.75 -14.93
N PRO A 60 -4.50 12.31 -15.72
CA PRO A 60 -4.00 11.65 -16.92
C PRO A 60 -3.23 10.35 -16.64
N THR A 61 -3.63 9.24 -17.26
CA THR A 61 -2.93 7.95 -17.14
C THR A 61 -1.49 8.01 -17.67
N THR A 62 -1.17 8.93 -18.58
CA THR A 62 0.18 9.14 -19.09
C THR A 62 1.17 9.56 -17.99
N HIS A 63 0.72 10.36 -17.02
CA HIS A 63 1.52 10.70 -15.85
C HIS A 63 1.81 9.45 -15.00
N LEU A 64 0.79 8.61 -14.79
CA LEU A 64 0.96 7.36 -14.07
C LEU A 64 1.92 6.41 -14.78
N GLY A 65 1.84 6.30 -16.12
CA GLY A 65 2.78 5.52 -16.92
C GLY A 65 4.22 6.03 -16.81
N ALA A 66 4.43 7.35 -16.79
CA ALA A 66 5.75 7.93 -16.58
C ALA A 66 6.30 7.63 -15.17
N ALA A 67 5.48 7.81 -14.13
CA ALA A 67 5.84 7.50 -12.75
C ALA A 67 6.14 6.00 -12.56
N HIS A 68 5.36 5.13 -13.20
CA HIS A 68 5.57 3.68 -13.20
C HIS A 68 6.94 3.31 -13.76
N ARG A 69 7.30 3.82 -14.96
CA ARG A 69 8.62 3.57 -15.55
C ARG A 69 9.75 4.07 -14.65
N ARG A 70 9.62 5.29 -14.14
CA ARG A 70 10.61 5.88 -13.23
C ARG A 70 10.80 5.02 -11.97
N MET A 71 9.72 4.50 -11.38
CA MET A 71 9.83 3.60 -10.23
C MET A 71 10.64 2.33 -10.56
N TYR A 72 10.43 1.74 -11.74
CA TYR A 72 11.16 0.55 -12.18
C TYR A 72 12.61 0.81 -12.60
N GLU A 73 12.95 2.01 -13.09
CA GLU A 73 14.34 2.41 -13.37
C GLU A 73 15.17 2.56 -12.09
N TYR A 74 14.54 3.04 -11.01
CA TYR A 74 15.18 3.18 -9.69
C TYR A 74 15.28 1.85 -8.93
N TRP A 75 14.47 0.85 -9.28
CA TRP A 75 14.42 -0.44 -8.61
C TRP A 75 15.76 -1.21 -8.66
N PRO A 76 16.40 -1.47 -9.83
CA PRO A 76 17.62 -2.29 -9.89
C PRO A 76 18.90 -1.54 -9.47
N SER A 77 18.88 -0.21 -9.38
CA SER A 77 20.12 0.58 -9.38
C SER A 77 20.67 0.97 -7.99
N ARG A 78 19.94 0.76 -6.87
CA ARG A 78 20.33 1.37 -5.57
C ARG A 78 20.18 0.55 -4.29
N GLY A 79 20.03 -0.78 -4.35
CA GLY A 79 19.97 -1.59 -3.11
C GLY A 79 18.82 -1.18 -2.18
N LEU A 80 17.72 -0.66 -2.76
CA LEU A 80 16.49 -0.33 -2.05
C LEU A 80 16.05 -1.53 -1.18
N PRO A 81 15.38 -1.31 -0.04
CA PRO A 81 14.60 -2.38 0.58
C PRO A 81 13.54 -2.79 -0.45
N LEU A 82 13.84 -3.88 -1.16
CA LEU A 82 13.05 -4.43 -2.27
C LEU A 82 11.56 -4.46 -1.92
N GLU A 83 11.26 -4.72 -0.66
CA GLU A 83 9.91 -4.86 -0.15
C GLU A 83 9.06 -3.58 -0.23
N LEU A 84 9.61 -2.38 0.03
CA LEU A 84 8.87 -1.11 -0.03
C LEU A 84 8.55 -0.68 -1.46
N ALA A 85 9.51 -0.86 -2.37
CA ALA A 85 9.29 -0.63 -3.80
C ALA A 85 8.24 -1.60 -4.36
N VAL A 86 8.32 -2.87 -3.97
CA VAL A 86 7.31 -3.87 -4.32
C VAL A 86 5.95 -3.50 -3.71
N LEU A 87 5.88 -2.99 -2.48
CA LEU A 87 4.62 -2.57 -1.87
C LEU A 87 3.92 -1.49 -2.70
N ALA A 88 4.63 -0.43 -3.09
CA ALA A 88 4.06 0.58 -3.99
C ALA A 88 3.63 0.00 -5.34
N ALA A 89 4.45 -0.88 -5.93
CA ALA A 89 4.07 -1.52 -7.19
C ALA A 89 2.82 -2.39 -7.06
N VAL A 90 2.67 -3.13 -5.96
CA VAL A 90 1.49 -3.96 -5.67
C VAL A 90 0.27 -3.07 -5.43
N ALA A 91 0.39 -2.01 -4.63
CA ALA A 91 -0.69 -1.05 -4.36
C ALA A 91 -1.17 -0.33 -5.63
N VAL A 92 -0.24 0.16 -6.46
CA VAL A 92 -0.60 0.80 -7.74
C VAL A 92 -1.22 -0.20 -8.71
N LYS A 93 -0.82 -1.47 -8.70
CA LYS A 93 -1.49 -2.50 -9.51
C LYS A 93 -2.90 -2.78 -8.98
N ALA A 94 -3.09 -2.93 -7.67
CA ALA A 94 -4.42 -3.07 -7.07
C ALA A 94 -5.33 -1.89 -7.43
N ALA A 95 -4.79 -0.67 -7.42
CA ALA A 95 -5.52 0.56 -7.73
C ALA A 95 -5.82 0.76 -9.23
N CYS A 96 -4.79 0.60 -10.07
CA CYS A 96 -4.74 1.18 -11.41
C CYS A 96 -4.27 0.21 -12.51
N GLN A 97 -4.20 -1.11 -12.26
CA GLN A 97 -3.69 -2.07 -13.26
C GLN A 97 -4.44 -1.98 -14.59
N ARG A 98 -5.78 -1.87 -14.57
CA ARG A 98 -6.57 -1.80 -15.82
C ARG A 98 -6.26 -0.55 -16.65
N GLN A 99 -6.04 0.60 -16.00
CA GLN A 99 -5.67 1.83 -16.68
C GLN A 99 -4.28 1.71 -17.31
N LEU A 100 -3.32 1.12 -16.59
CA LEU A 100 -1.98 0.85 -17.08
C LEU A 100 -1.98 -0.15 -18.26
N GLU A 101 -2.78 -1.23 -18.17
CA GLU A 101 -2.97 -2.20 -19.25
C GLU A 101 -3.58 -1.54 -20.50
N ALA A 102 -4.62 -0.72 -20.33
CA ALA A 102 -5.32 -0.06 -21.43
C ALA A 102 -4.43 0.91 -22.23
N HIS A 103 -3.39 1.46 -21.61
CA HIS A 103 -2.44 2.38 -22.24
C HIS A 103 -1.12 1.71 -22.62
N GLY A 104 -1.02 0.37 -22.51
CA GLY A 104 0.17 -0.38 -22.93
C GLY A 104 1.38 -0.24 -22.00
N TYR A 105 1.20 0.29 -20.79
CA TYR A 105 2.28 0.38 -19.79
C TYR A 105 2.51 -0.94 -19.06
N LEU A 106 1.51 -1.82 -19.04
CA LEU A 106 1.59 -3.17 -18.51
C LEU A 106 1.09 -4.18 -19.54
N VAL A 107 1.79 -5.32 -19.63
CA VAL A 107 1.26 -6.51 -20.29
C VAL A 107 0.05 -6.99 -19.51
N LYS A 108 -1.00 -7.43 -20.21
CA LYS A 108 -2.21 -7.97 -19.57
C LYS A 108 -1.85 -9.22 -18.75
N VAL A 109 -2.04 -9.16 -17.43
CA VAL A 109 -1.74 -10.28 -16.53
C VAL A 109 -3.04 -10.81 -15.93
N ARG A 110 -3.11 -12.13 -15.74
CA ARG A 110 -4.27 -12.79 -15.11
C ARG A 110 -4.40 -12.45 -13.62
N TYR A 111 -3.28 -12.39 -12.91
CA TYR A 111 -3.25 -12.03 -11.50
C TYR A 111 -3.46 -10.52 -11.33
N GLN A 112 -4.31 -10.17 -10.37
CA GLN A 112 -4.61 -8.80 -9.95
C GLN A 112 -4.51 -8.75 -8.44
N PRO A 113 -3.54 -7.99 -7.89
CA PRO A 113 -3.48 -7.78 -6.46
C PRO A 113 -4.76 -7.11 -5.96
N THR A 114 -5.15 -7.49 -4.76
CA THR A 114 -6.28 -6.94 -4.01
C THR A 114 -5.78 -6.02 -2.90
N VAL A 115 -6.70 -5.29 -2.27
CA VAL A 115 -6.38 -4.50 -1.07
C VAL A 115 -5.89 -5.38 0.10
N ILE A 116 -6.32 -6.65 0.14
CA ILE A 116 -5.86 -7.62 1.15
C ILE A 116 -4.39 -7.94 0.93
N ASP A 117 -3.98 -8.23 -0.31
CA ASP A 117 -2.57 -8.48 -0.65
C ASP A 117 -1.68 -7.29 -0.23
N VAL A 118 -2.19 -6.06 -0.40
CA VAL A 118 -1.48 -4.84 0.03
C VAL A 118 -1.40 -4.74 1.54
N ALA A 119 -2.51 -4.95 2.25
CA ALA A 119 -2.57 -4.88 3.71
C ALA A 119 -1.62 -5.89 4.37
N GLU A 120 -1.63 -7.14 3.88
CA GLU A 120 -0.74 -8.21 4.33
C GLU A 120 0.73 -7.85 4.13
N LYS A 121 1.05 -7.28 2.97
CA LYS A 121 2.42 -6.89 2.63
C LYS A 121 2.89 -5.69 3.46
N ALA A 122 2.01 -4.72 3.69
CA ALA A 122 2.24 -3.59 4.58
C ALA A 122 2.58 -4.07 6.01
N GLN A 123 1.77 -4.97 6.59
CA GLN A 123 2.03 -5.56 7.90
C GLN A 123 3.36 -6.30 7.93
N LYS A 124 3.65 -7.13 6.92
CA LYS A 124 4.94 -7.86 6.82
C LYS A 124 6.11 -6.89 6.90
N ILE A 125 6.06 -5.79 6.14
CA ILE A 125 7.12 -4.77 6.10
C ILE A 125 7.26 -4.06 7.45
N ALA A 126 6.16 -3.64 8.08
CA ALA A 126 6.19 -3.04 9.41
C ALA A 126 6.91 -3.94 10.43
N GLY A 127 6.56 -5.23 10.45
CA GLY A 127 7.20 -6.19 11.34
C GLY A 127 8.67 -6.44 11.04
N GLN A 128 9.07 -6.46 9.76
CA GLN A 128 10.47 -6.62 9.36
C GLN A 128 11.29 -5.39 9.75
N HIS A 129 10.80 -4.19 9.45
CA HIS A 129 11.48 -2.94 9.76
C HIS A 129 11.66 -2.76 11.27
N ALA A 130 10.62 -2.98 12.06
CA ALA A 130 10.70 -2.87 13.51
C ALA A 130 11.68 -3.91 14.12
N GLY A 131 11.65 -5.15 13.62
CA GLY A 131 12.59 -6.19 14.06
C GLY A 131 14.06 -5.88 13.72
N GLN A 132 14.32 -5.27 12.55
CA GLN A 132 15.68 -4.88 12.12
C GLN A 132 16.27 -3.74 12.93
N ARG A 133 15.44 -2.85 13.49
CA ARG A 133 15.89 -1.72 14.33
C ARG A 133 16.21 -2.13 15.76
N GLN A 134 15.75 -3.30 16.20
CA GLN A 134 16.01 -3.81 17.54
C GLN A 134 17.48 -4.27 17.62
N THR A 135 18.29 -3.54 18.38
CA THR A 135 19.71 -3.89 18.63
C THR A 135 19.88 -5.01 19.67
N SER A 136 18.81 -5.34 20.38
CA SER A 136 18.77 -6.38 21.43
C SER A 136 18.41 -7.74 20.81
N GLY A 137 19.00 -8.84 21.31
CA GLY A 137 18.99 -10.19 20.71
C GLY A 137 17.69 -10.74 20.07
N ALA A 138 17.83 -11.84 19.33
CA ALA A 138 16.83 -12.36 18.36
C ALA A 138 15.39 -12.54 18.90
N GLU A 139 15.21 -12.88 20.18
CA GLU A 139 13.87 -13.00 20.80
C GLU A 139 13.14 -11.65 20.84
N ASN A 140 13.84 -10.58 21.25
CA ASN A 140 13.29 -9.23 21.30
C ASN A 140 12.94 -8.69 19.91
N ALA A 141 13.75 -9.02 18.90
CA ALA A 141 13.47 -8.64 17.50
C ALA A 141 12.20 -9.32 16.97
N THR A 142 11.96 -10.57 17.37
CA THR A 142 10.77 -11.33 16.96
C THR A 142 9.49 -10.76 17.60
N ASP A 143 9.53 -10.44 18.89
CA ASP A 143 8.38 -9.86 19.59
C ASP A 143 8.07 -8.44 19.12
N THR A 144 9.10 -7.62 18.91
CA THR A 144 8.95 -6.28 18.33
C THR A 144 8.32 -6.34 16.94
N GLY A 145 8.76 -7.27 16.09
CA GLY A 145 8.17 -7.46 14.77
C GLY A 145 6.73 -7.99 14.81
N ARG A 146 6.36 -8.79 15.82
CA ARG A 146 4.96 -9.20 16.04
C ARG A 146 4.09 -8.03 16.46
N TYR A 147 4.56 -7.21 17.40
CA TYR A 147 3.85 -6.04 17.87
C TYR A 147 3.63 -5.02 16.75
N ALA A 148 4.64 -4.73 15.94
CA ALA A 148 4.51 -3.81 14.81
C ALA A 148 3.51 -4.28 13.75
N ARG A 149 3.42 -5.60 13.48
CA ARG A 149 2.35 -6.16 12.61
C ARG A 149 0.96 -5.93 13.19
N TRP A 150 0.81 -6.09 14.50
CA TRP A 150 -0.46 -5.86 15.17
C TRP A 150 -0.88 -4.39 15.14
N GLU A 151 0.04 -3.46 15.43
CA GLU A 151 -0.22 -2.01 15.34
C GLU A 151 -0.57 -1.59 13.91
N GLU A 152 0.13 -2.12 12.89
CA GLU A 152 -0.22 -1.83 11.50
C GLU A 152 -1.62 -2.35 11.16
N ALA A 153 -1.97 -3.57 11.56
CA ALA A 153 -3.31 -4.10 11.32
C ALA A 153 -4.40 -3.32 12.05
N ARG A 154 -4.10 -2.86 13.28
CA ARG A 154 -4.98 -1.98 14.05
C ARG A 154 -5.17 -0.63 13.35
N TRP A 155 -4.09 -0.02 12.84
CA TRP A 155 -4.17 1.21 12.07
C TRP A 155 -5.01 1.03 10.80
N GLN A 156 -4.77 -0.04 10.03
CA GLN A 156 -5.54 -0.35 8.82
C GLN A 156 -7.04 -0.47 9.10
N LEU A 157 -7.42 -1.18 10.17
CA LEU A 157 -8.82 -1.32 10.58
C LEU A 157 -9.44 0.03 10.97
N LEU A 158 -8.75 0.82 11.78
CA LEU A 158 -9.22 2.15 12.19
C LEU A 158 -9.35 3.11 11.00
N HIS A 159 -8.38 3.08 10.07
CA HIS A 159 -8.39 3.89 8.87
C HIS A 159 -9.60 3.57 7.99
N VAL A 160 -9.85 2.28 7.75
CA VAL A 160 -11.02 1.80 7.00
C VAL A 160 -12.33 2.25 7.66
N ILE A 161 -12.48 2.09 8.98
CA ILE A 161 -13.67 2.54 9.71
C ILE A 161 -13.85 4.06 9.56
N SER A 162 -12.76 4.84 9.66
CA SER A 162 -12.82 6.31 9.62
C SER A 162 -13.10 6.89 8.23
N THR A 163 -12.80 6.14 7.17
CA THR A 163 -12.95 6.57 5.78
C THR A 163 -14.18 5.98 5.10
N THR A 164 -14.83 5.00 5.73
CA THR A 164 -16.11 4.45 5.25
C THR A 164 -17.24 5.42 5.60
N PRO A 165 -18.07 5.85 4.63
CA PRO A 165 -19.22 6.70 4.91
C PRO A 165 -20.18 6.03 5.90
N ASN A 166 -20.75 6.81 6.82
CA ASN A 166 -21.80 6.30 7.72
C ASN A 166 -23.02 5.88 6.87
N PRO A 167 -23.46 4.61 6.91
CA PRO A 167 -24.62 4.16 6.13
C PRO A 167 -25.93 4.84 6.57
N GLN A 168 -25.95 5.44 7.76
CA GLN A 168 -27.08 6.20 8.30
C GLN A 168 -26.94 7.72 8.06
N GLY A 169 -25.88 8.18 7.39
CA GLY A 169 -25.66 9.59 7.09
C GLY A 169 -26.72 10.12 6.11
N ALA A 170 -27.45 11.15 6.54
CA ALA A 170 -28.38 11.92 5.72
C ALA A 170 -27.66 12.46 4.46
N PRO A 171 -28.38 12.66 3.33
CA PRO A 171 -27.79 13.26 2.13
C PRO A 171 -27.19 14.62 2.48
N ASP A 172 -25.89 14.76 2.19
CA ASP A 172 -25.16 16.02 2.32
C ASP A 172 -25.82 17.00 1.34
N ASN A 173 -26.65 17.92 1.84
CA ASN A 173 -27.15 19.05 1.10
C ASN A 173 -25.96 19.97 0.80
N ARG A 174 -25.28 19.75 -0.33
CA ARG A 174 -24.37 20.72 -0.94
C ARG A 174 -24.91 21.15 -2.30
#